data_AF-A0A3N7F2S6-F1
#
_entry.id   AF-A0A3N7F2S6-F1
#
_cell.length_a   1.000
_cell.length_b   1.000
_cell.length_c   1.000
_cell.angle_alpha   90.00
_cell.angle_beta   90.00
_cell.angle_gamma   90.00
#
_symmetry.space_group_name_H-M   'P 1'
#
loop_
_entity.id
_entity.type
_entity.pdbx_description
1 polymer ?
#
loop_
_entity_poly.entity_id
_entity_poly.type
_entity_poly.pdbx_seq_one_letter_code
_entity_poly.pdbx_strand_id
1 'polypeptide(L)'
;MPQLLDWDLQPVTGRAIYTKIERYAHLEIKLYPSDSYDNRVIWNTDQTYFPYDIGISKAIEEYLLFFSNYLSALKGNNIKLIFEITDGTFHLVDSDSRTYGYAALYALIDCFDKSYNSINEFKIERIARIKAEAPAYFKSAGMHFTIEELFQSLENIALTSSVKELVSHISDEELSLYLEQYSQNRLNARIKPKLSEEKITWFNKYKVLSRYGHLSQIGFWHIAIARRNGYFFSRYFGISNNPELKKYMDMHKPSHPSGQ
;
A
#
# COMPACT_ATOMS: atom_id res chain seq x y z
N MET A 1 0.85 -24.36 -19.91
CA MET A 1 1.78 -23.42 -20.59
C MET A 1 1.42 -23.01 -22.04
N PRO A 2 0.82 -23.83 -22.93
CA PRO A 2 0.44 -23.33 -24.27
C PRO A 2 -0.53 -22.13 -24.21
N GLN A 3 -1.44 -22.10 -23.23
CA GLN A 3 -2.45 -21.03 -23.08
C GLN A 3 -1.89 -19.60 -22.90
N LEU A 4 -0.67 -19.43 -22.37
CA LEU A 4 -0.06 -18.09 -22.22
C LEU A 4 0.47 -17.55 -23.56
N LEU A 5 1.14 -18.43 -24.34
CA LEU A 5 1.70 -18.06 -25.64
C LEU A 5 0.60 -17.84 -26.68
N ASP A 6 -0.55 -18.49 -26.51
CA ASP A 6 -1.72 -18.35 -27.36
C ASP A 6 -2.71 -17.28 -26.87
N TRP A 7 -2.43 -16.62 -25.73
CA TRP A 7 -3.31 -15.59 -25.19
C TRP A 7 -3.51 -14.44 -26.17
N ASP A 8 -4.77 -14.12 -26.44
CA ASP A 8 -5.27 -13.12 -27.40
C ASP A 8 -5.45 -11.72 -26.78
N LEU A 9 -4.94 -11.52 -25.57
CA LEU A 9 -5.07 -10.29 -24.77
C LEU A 9 -6.50 -9.99 -24.31
N GLN A 10 -7.44 -10.94 -24.40
CA GLN A 10 -8.73 -10.77 -23.71
C GLN A 10 -8.54 -10.77 -22.20
N PRO A 11 -9.38 -10.03 -21.44
CA PRO A 11 -9.27 -10.00 -19.99
C PRO A 11 -9.34 -11.41 -19.37
N VAL A 12 -8.36 -11.72 -18.53
CA VAL A 12 -8.32 -12.98 -17.76
C VAL A 12 -8.28 -12.69 -16.28
N THR A 13 -8.87 -13.56 -15.47
CA THR A 13 -8.87 -13.44 -14.02
C THR A 13 -8.23 -14.67 -13.43
N GLY A 14 -7.41 -14.49 -12.39
CA GLY A 14 -6.74 -15.55 -11.67
C GLY A 14 -6.87 -15.35 -10.18
N ARG A 15 -7.08 -16.44 -9.44
CA ARG A 15 -7.20 -16.42 -7.99
C ARG A 15 -6.26 -17.45 -7.39
N ALA A 16 -5.53 -17.06 -6.36
CA ALA A 16 -4.63 -17.98 -5.70
C ALA A 16 -4.57 -17.77 -4.19
N ILE A 17 -4.32 -18.88 -3.51
CA ILE A 17 -3.93 -18.90 -2.11
C ILE A 17 -2.58 -19.60 -2.02
N TYR A 18 -1.65 -18.93 -1.35
CA TYR A 18 -0.43 -19.53 -0.85
C TYR A 18 -0.62 -19.95 0.60
N THR A 19 -0.37 -21.22 0.91
CA THR A 19 -0.36 -21.71 2.30
C THR A 19 0.86 -22.57 2.53
N LYS A 20 1.66 -22.24 3.55
CA LYS A 20 2.77 -23.10 3.99
C LYS A 20 2.95 -23.03 5.51
N ILE A 21 2.65 -24.13 6.20
CA ILE A 21 2.63 -24.20 7.66
C ILE A 21 1.66 -23.11 8.19
N GLU A 22 2.17 -22.07 8.81
CA GLU A 22 1.40 -20.91 9.28
C GLU A 22 1.31 -19.80 8.24
N ARG A 23 2.13 -19.80 7.18
CA ARG A 23 2.14 -18.72 6.19
C ARG A 23 0.91 -18.73 5.31
N TYR A 24 0.38 -17.54 5.05
CA TYR A 24 -0.85 -17.35 4.30
C TYR A 24 -0.82 -16.05 3.48
N ALA A 25 -1.22 -16.16 2.22
CA ALA A 25 -1.59 -15.02 1.38
C ALA A 25 -2.66 -15.45 0.36
N HIS A 26 -3.64 -14.58 0.14
CA HIS A 26 -4.66 -14.74 -0.90
C HIS A 26 -4.70 -13.48 -1.76
N LEU A 27 -4.78 -13.67 -3.07
CA LEU A 27 -4.97 -12.63 -4.07
C LEU A 27 -5.91 -13.10 -5.17
N GLU A 28 -6.67 -12.15 -5.70
CA GLU A 28 -7.35 -12.26 -6.99
C GLU A 28 -6.88 -11.11 -7.89
N ILE A 29 -6.55 -11.45 -9.13
CA ILE A 29 -5.96 -10.53 -10.10
C ILE A 29 -6.74 -10.67 -11.39
N LYS A 30 -7.20 -9.54 -11.90
CA LYS A 30 -7.69 -9.40 -13.26
C LYS A 30 -6.61 -8.74 -14.11
N LEU A 31 -6.28 -9.38 -15.22
CA LEU A 31 -5.21 -9.00 -16.13
C LEU A 31 -5.80 -8.66 -17.50
N TYR A 32 -5.43 -7.51 -18.04
CA TYR A 32 -5.90 -7.04 -19.34
C TYR A 32 -4.89 -6.06 -19.96
N PRO A 33 -4.94 -5.84 -21.29
CA PRO A 33 -4.07 -4.88 -21.96
C PRO A 33 -4.33 -3.46 -21.46
N SER A 34 -3.28 -2.65 -21.45
CA SER A 34 -3.36 -1.23 -21.15
C SER A 34 -3.71 -0.44 -22.41
N ASP A 35 -4.70 0.45 -22.29
CA ASP A 35 -4.97 1.47 -23.32
C ASP A 35 -3.92 2.60 -23.31
N SER A 36 -3.11 2.68 -22.25
CA SER A 36 -2.00 3.61 -22.10
C SER A 36 -0.64 2.95 -22.34
N TYR A 37 0.40 3.77 -22.52
CA TYR A 37 1.76 3.29 -22.83
C TYR A 37 2.55 2.74 -21.63
N ASP A 38 1.88 2.41 -20.52
CA ASP A 38 2.51 2.00 -19.26
C ASP A 38 1.91 0.72 -18.67
N ASN A 39 2.74 0.04 -17.87
CA ASN A 39 2.32 -1.06 -17.01
C ASN A 39 1.88 -0.49 -15.67
N ARG A 40 0.71 -0.89 -15.17
CA ARG A 40 0.19 -0.39 -13.90
C ARG A 40 -0.51 -1.46 -13.09
N VAL A 41 -0.44 -1.31 -11.78
CA VAL A 41 -1.23 -2.10 -10.83
C VAL A 41 -2.33 -1.20 -10.28
N ILE A 42 -3.58 -1.67 -10.37
CA ILE A 42 -4.75 -0.99 -9.83
C ILE A 42 -5.22 -1.78 -8.61
N TRP A 43 -5.40 -1.09 -7.49
CA TRP A 43 -5.89 -1.68 -6.25
C TRP A 43 -7.39 -1.45 -6.13
N ASN A 44 -8.19 -2.45 -6.48
CA ASN A 44 -9.65 -2.42 -6.38
C ASN A 44 -10.11 -3.43 -5.32
N THR A 45 -9.62 -3.25 -4.10
CA THR A 45 -9.87 -4.16 -2.97
C THR A 45 -10.60 -3.43 -1.84
N ASP A 46 -11.40 -4.18 -1.09
CA ASP A 46 -11.99 -3.67 0.15
C ASP A 46 -10.90 -3.50 1.21
N GLN A 47 -10.66 -2.24 1.56
CA GLN A 47 -9.61 -1.84 2.48
C GLN A 47 -9.86 -2.37 3.89
N THR A 48 -11.09 -2.72 4.26
CA THR A 48 -11.44 -3.20 5.61
C THR A 48 -10.79 -4.56 5.94
N TYR A 49 -10.48 -5.36 4.93
CA TYR A 49 -9.83 -6.67 5.11
C TYR A 49 -8.54 -6.85 4.30
N PHE A 50 -8.27 -5.97 3.33
CA PHE A 50 -7.03 -6.00 2.57
C PHE A 50 -6.62 -4.59 2.13
N PRO A 51 -6.04 -3.81 3.06
CA PRO A 51 -5.56 -2.48 2.75
C PRO A 51 -4.39 -2.54 1.77
N TYR A 52 -4.25 -1.57 0.87
CA TYR A 52 -3.15 -1.58 -0.11
C TYR A 52 -1.82 -1.05 0.47
N ASP A 53 -1.77 -0.64 1.74
CA ASP A 53 -0.63 0.07 2.33
C ASP A 53 0.13 -0.71 3.42
N ILE A 54 -0.26 -1.96 3.67
CA ILE A 54 0.34 -2.89 4.67
C ILE A 54 1.75 -3.39 4.31
N GLY A 55 2.48 -2.67 3.45
CA GLY A 55 3.88 -2.94 3.13
C GLY A 55 4.15 -4.18 2.26
N ILE A 56 3.12 -4.93 1.88
CA ILE A 56 3.21 -6.09 0.98
C ILE A 56 3.00 -5.73 -0.50
N SER A 57 2.42 -4.58 -0.78
CA SER A 57 1.97 -4.16 -2.11
C SER A 57 3.11 -4.02 -3.09
N LYS A 58 4.25 -3.51 -2.62
CA LYS A 58 5.48 -3.47 -3.41
C LYS A 58 5.94 -4.86 -3.85
N ALA A 59 5.86 -5.86 -2.97
CA ALA A 59 6.23 -7.21 -3.31
C ALA A 59 5.28 -7.79 -4.36
N ILE A 60 4.00 -7.46 -4.30
CA ILE A 60 3.03 -7.86 -5.33
C ILE A 60 3.39 -7.18 -6.65
N GLU A 61 3.55 -5.86 -6.65
CA GLU A 61 3.89 -5.05 -7.83
C GLU A 61 5.18 -5.53 -8.52
N GLU A 62 6.24 -5.83 -7.76
CA GLU A 62 7.51 -6.33 -8.30
C GLU A 62 7.31 -7.63 -9.14
N TYR A 63 6.51 -8.57 -8.64
CA TYR A 63 6.23 -9.83 -9.35
C TYR A 63 5.34 -9.61 -10.58
N LEU A 64 4.35 -8.72 -10.50
CA LEU A 64 3.44 -8.42 -11.61
C LEU A 64 4.15 -7.65 -12.74
N LEU A 65 4.96 -6.65 -12.39
CA LEU A 65 5.73 -5.89 -13.36
C LEU A 65 6.82 -6.75 -14.01
N PHE A 66 7.45 -7.64 -13.25
CA PHE A 66 8.35 -8.66 -13.81
C PHE A 66 7.63 -9.52 -14.85
N PHE A 67 6.40 -9.97 -14.56
CA PHE A 67 5.61 -10.77 -15.49
C PHE A 67 5.32 -10.05 -16.82
N SER A 68 4.99 -8.74 -16.80
CA SER A 68 4.80 -7.98 -18.04
C SER A 68 6.05 -7.96 -18.93
N ASN A 69 7.23 -7.75 -18.32
CA ASN A 69 8.50 -7.78 -19.05
C ASN A 69 8.78 -9.18 -19.61
N TYR A 70 8.52 -10.22 -18.82
CA TYR A 70 8.66 -11.62 -19.24
C TYR A 70 7.72 -11.96 -20.41
N LEU A 71 6.44 -11.57 -20.35
CA LEU A 71 5.48 -11.79 -21.42
C LEU A 71 5.87 -11.06 -22.70
N SER A 72 6.31 -9.80 -22.58
CA SER A 72 6.78 -9.02 -23.73
C SER A 72 7.98 -9.69 -24.41
N ALA A 73 8.92 -10.23 -23.62
CA ALA A 73 10.06 -10.98 -24.15
C ALA A 73 9.63 -12.27 -24.85
N LEU A 74 8.65 -13.00 -24.30
CA LEU A 74 8.13 -14.23 -24.90
C LEU A 74 7.39 -14.00 -26.22
N LYS A 75 6.59 -12.93 -26.30
CA LYS A 75 5.76 -12.60 -27.48
C LYS A 75 6.53 -11.82 -28.55
N GLY A 76 7.72 -11.31 -28.23
CA GLY A 76 8.56 -10.55 -29.16
C GLY A 76 8.05 -9.12 -29.45
N ASN A 77 7.08 -8.63 -28.67
CA ASN A 77 6.51 -7.30 -28.78
C ASN A 77 6.30 -6.68 -27.39
N ASN A 78 6.33 -5.35 -27.31
CA ASN A 78 6.12 -4.63 -26.06
C ASN A 78 4.62 -4.67 -25.70
N ILE A 79 4.24 -5.48 -24.72
CA ILE A 79 2.87 -5.61 -24.25
C ILE A 79 2.72 -4.84 -22.94
N LYS A 80 1.85 -3.83 -22.95
CA LYS A 80 1.49 -3.07 -21.75
C LYS A 80 0.27 -3.67 -21.10
N LEU A 81 0.35 -3.90 -19.79
CA LEU A 81 -0.65 -4.64 -19.02
C LEU A 81 -1.12 -3.82 -17.83
N ILE A 82 -2.40 -3.98 -17.53
CA ILE A 82 -3.02 -3.55 -16.29
C ILE A 82 -3.25 -4.79 -15.44
N PHE A 83 -2.78 -4.73 -14.20
CA PHE A 83 -3.05 -5.73 -13.17
C PHE A 83 -3.99 -5.12 -12.15
N GLU A 84 -5.27 -5.47 -12.23
CA GLU A 84 -6.26 -5.05 -11.25
C GLU A 84 -6.33 -6.10 -10.14
N ILE A 85 -5.93 -5.74 -8.92
CA ILE A 85 -6.12 -6.58 -7.74
C ILE A 85 -7.58 -6.39 -7.30
N THR A 86 -8.40 -7.42 -7.51
CA THR A 86 -9.85 -7.37 -7.27
C THR A 86 -10.25 -7.92 -5.91
N ASP A 87 -9.39 -8.75 -5.31
CA ASP A 87 -9.61 -9.28 -3.98
C ASP A 87 -8.29 -9.71 -3.33
N GLY A 88 -8.31 -9.82 -2.01
CA GLY A 88 -7.19 -10.33 -1.24
C GLY A 88 -7.55 -10.40 0.24
N THR A 89 -6.70 -11.01 1.04
CA THR A 89 -6.83 -10.97 2.50
C THR A 89 -5.47 -10.96 3.15
N PHE A 90 -5.34 -10.31 4.30
CA PHE A 90 -4.07 -10.19 5.04
C PHE A 90 -4.19 -10.64 6.49
N HIS A 91 -3.16 -11.32 6.98
CA HIS A 91 -3.02 -11.71 8.37
C HIS A 91 -1.60 -11.42 8.86
N LEU A 92 -1.40 -10.46 9.77
CA LEU A 92 -0.05 -9.94 10.09
C LEU A 92 0.99 -11.00 10.49
N VAL A 93 0.56 -12.06 11.18
CA VAL A 93 1.49 -13.10 11.65
C VAL A 93 1.88 -14.02 10.50
N ASP A 94 0.91 -14.33 9.64
CA ASP A 94 1.01 -15.35 8.60
C ASP A 94 1.51 -14.76 7.28
N SER A 95 1.34 -13.46 7.11
CA SER A 95 1.58 -12.73 5.88
C SER A 95 2.94 -12.01 5.89
N ASP A 96 3.71 -12.21 4.83
CA ASP A 96 4.92 -11.45 4.55
C ASP A 96 5.06 -11.18 3.04
N SER A 97 6.01 -10.31 2.68
CA SER A 97 6.28 -9.93 1.29
C SER A 97 6.53 -11.13 0.37
N ARG A 98 7.23 -12.16 0.86
CA ARG A 98 7.57 -13.35 0.06
C ARG A 98 6.34 -14.21 -0.21
N THR A 99 5.50 -14.37 0.80
CA THR A 99 4.23 -15.11 0.76
C THR A 99 3.29 -14.48 -0.27
N TYR A 100 3.20 -13.15 -0.32
CA TYR A 100 2.43 -12.44 -1.35
C TYR A 100 3.07 -12.48 -2.74
N GLY A 101 4.39 -12.48 -2.85
CA GLY A 101 5.07 -12.73 -4.12
C GLY A 101 4.66 -14.08 -4.72
N TYR A 102 4.60 -15.14 -3.90
CA TYR A 102 4.11 -16.44 -4.35
C TYR A 102 2.61 -16.42 -4.68
N ALA A 103 1.77 -15.77 -3.88
CA ALA A 103 0.35 -15.66 -4.19
C ALA A 103 0.11 -14.91 -5.51
N ALA A 104 0.87 -13.85 -5.79
CA ALA A 104 0.80 -13.11 -7.05
C ALA A 104 1.22 -13.99 -8.22
N LEU A 105 2.33 -14.73 -8.11
CA LEU A 105 2.78 -15.68 -9.13
C LEU A 105 1.73 -16.77 -9.39
N TYR A 106 1.14 -17.33 -8.34
CA TYR A 106 0.13 -18.37 -8.49
C TYR A 106 -1.18 -17.83 -9.08
N ALA A 107 -1.57 -16.59 -8.75
CA ALA A 107 -2.73 -15.96 -9.37
C ALA A 107 -2.48 -15.70 -10.87
N LEU A 108 -1.26 -15.28 -11.24
CA LEU A 108 -0.85 -15.17 -12.64
C LEU A 108 -0.89 -16.51 -13.37
N ILE A 109 -0.42 -17.60 -12.75
CA ILE A 109 -0.55 -18.94 -13.36
C ILE A 109 -2.02 -19.30 -13.51
N ASP A 110 -2.85 -19.05 -12.50
CA ASP A 110 -4.29 -19.34 -12.53
C ASP A 110 -5.03 -18.55 -13.62
N CYS A 111 -4.55 -17.37 -14.04
CA CYS A 111 -5.09 -16.68 -15.22
C CYS A 111 -5.05 -17.53 -16.50
N PHE A 112 -4.08 -18.45 -16.62
CA PHE A 112 -3.82 -19.26 -17.83
C PHE A 112 -3.84 -20.77 -17.60
N ASP A 113 -4.00 -21.22 -16.35
CA ASP A 113 -4.05 -22.64 -16.00
C ASP A 113 -4.81 -22.83 -14.68
N LYS A 114 -6.12 -23.00 -14.79
CA LYS A 114 -7.03 -23.24 -13.67
C LYS A 114 -6.77 -24.54 -12.91
N SER A 115 -6.02 -25.47 -13.50
CA SER A 115 -5.75 -26.76 -12.89
C SER A 115 -4.60 -26.72 -11.87
N TYR A 116 -3.74 -25.70 -11.95
CA TYR A 116 -2.49 -25.64 -11.19
C TYR A 116 -2.71 -25.44 -9.68
N ASN A 117 -3.62 -24.55 -9.28
CA ASN A 117 -3.87 -24.24 -7.87
C ASN A 117 -5.36 -24.21 -7.55
N SER A 118 -6.00 -25.39 -7.59
CA SER A 118 -7.42 -25.49 -7.27
C SER A 118 -7.70 -25.00 -5.84
N ILE A 119 -8.68 -24.11 -5.73
CA ILE A 119 -9.19 -23.57 -4.47
C ILE A 119 -10.35 -24.47 -4.05
N ASN A 120 -10.13 -25.28 -3.01
CA ASN A 120 -11.16 -26.14 -2.42
C ASN A 120 -11.97 -25.39 -1.35
N GLU A 121 -13.00 -26.04 -0.82
CA GLU A 121 -13.90 -25.46 0.19
C GLU A 121 -13.15 -24.99 1.45
N PHE A 122 -12.22 -25.80 1.97
CA PHE A 122 -11.39 -25.42 3.13
C PHE A 122 -10.62 -24.11 2.92
N LYS A 123 -10.09 -23.91 1.71
CA LYS A 123 -9.39 -22.69 1.31
C LYS A 123 -10.36 -21.49 1.25
N ILE A 124 -11.58 -21.69 0.76
CA ILE A 124 -12.64 -20.66 0.73
C ILE A 124 -13.06 -20.27 2.14
N GLU A 125 -13.28 -21.23 3.02
CA GLU A 125 -13.63 -20.99 4.43
C GLU A 125 -12.54 -20.21 5.16
N ARG A 126 -11.25 -20.54 4.90
CA ARG A 126 -10.13 -19.80 5.48
C ARG A 126 -10.10 -18.34 5.02
N ILE A 127 -10.34 -18.07 3.73
CA ILE A 127 -10.48 -16.69 3.22
C ILE A 127 -11.59 -15.96 3.96
N ALA A 128 -12.78 -16.56 4.04
CA ALA A 128 -13.94 -15.95 4.68
C ALA A 128 -13.68 -15.63 6.16
N ARG A 129 -13.06 -16.55 6.89
CA ARG A 129 -12.68 -16.35 8.30
C ARG A 129 -11.70 -15.18 8.46
N ILE A 130 -10.63 -15.14 7.65
CA ILE A 130 -9.64 -14.05 7.73
C ILE A 130 -10.31 -12.70 7.41
N LYS A 131 -11.19 -12.63 6.41
CA LYS A 131 -11.95 -11.40 6.12
C LYS A 131 -12.82 -10.95 7.29
N ALA A 132 -13.49 -11.89 7.96
CA ALA A 132 -14.34 -11.58 9.10
C ALA A 132 -13.55 -11.04 10.31
N GLU A 133 -12.33 -11.55 10.52
CA GLU A 133 -11.45 -11.16 11.62
C GLU A 133 -10.68 -9.86 11.35
N ALA A 134 -10.41 -9.54 10.08
CA ALA A 134 -9.53 -8.46 9.66
C ALA A 134 -9.94 -7.05 10.15
N PRO A 135 -11.23 -6.64 10.18
CA PRO A 135 -11.59 -5.31 10.67
C PRO A 135 -11.24 -5.09 12.15
N ALA A 136 -11.58 -6.05 13.02
CA ALA A 136 -11.22 -6.00 14.44
C ALA A 136 -9.70 -6.03 14.61
N TYR A 137 -9.04 -6.83 13.79
CA TYR A 137 -7.60 -6.95 13.75
C TYR A 137 -6.90 -5.63 13.42
N PHE A 138 -7.23 -5.00 12.29
CA PHE A 138 -6.59 -3.75 11.86
C PHE A 138 -6.87 -2.60 12.80
N LYS A 139 -8.07 -2.54 13.38
CA LYS A 139 -8.43 -1.60 14.45
C LYS A 139 -7.50 -1.76 15.65
N SER A 140 -7.27 -2.99 16.11
CA SER A 140 -6.38 -3.27 17.25
C SER A 140 -4.89 -3.01 16.97
N ALA A 141 -4.47 -3.13 15.71
CA ALA A 141 -3.08 -2.93 15.31
C ALA A 141 -2.71 -1.47 15.01
N GLY A 142 -3.70 -0.56 14.99
CA GLY A 142 -3.51 0.83 14.56
C GLY A 142 -3.13 0.96 13.08
N MET A 143 -3.43 -0.07 12.28
CA MET A 143 -3.18 -0.10 10.83
C MET A 143 -4.36 0.46 10.03
N HIS A 144 -5.53 0.61 10.67
CA HIS A 144 -6.66 1.34 10.12
C HIS A 144 -6.92 2.62 10.91
N PHE A 145 -7.15 3.70 10.18
CA PHE A 145 -7.78 4.91 10.69
C PHE A 145 -8.98 5.23 9.80
N THR A 146 -10.03 5.76 10.41
CA THR A 146 -11.16 6.34 9.68
C THR A 146 -10.77 7.70 9.11
N ILE A 147 -11.41 8.13 8.02
CA ILE A 147 -11.14 9.48 7.45
C ILE A 147 -11.35 10.57 8.52
N GLU A 148 -12.35 10.38 9.39
CA GLU A 148 -12.62 11.25 10.52
C GLU A 148 -11.46 11.30 11.52
N GLU A 149 -10.86 10.15 11.86
CA GLU A 149 -9.68 10.09 12.72
C GLU A 149 -8.47 10.78 12.09
N LEU A 150 -8.30 10.68 10.77
CA LEU A 150 -7.27 11.43 10.07
C LEU A 150 -7.51 12.93 10.19
N PHE A 151 -8.70 13.41 9.86
CA PHE A 151 -9.02 14.83 9.92
C PHE A 151 -8.87 15.40 11.33
N GLN A 152 -9.35 14.68 12.36
CA GLN A 152 -9.12 15.05 13.76
C GLN A 152 -7.63 15.11 14.09
N SER A 153 -6.82 14.18 13.58
CA SER A 153 -5.37 14.22 13.77
C SER A 153 -4.75 15.45 13.09
N LEU A 154 -5.16 15.75 11.86
CA LEU A 154 -4.63 16.88 11.08
C LEU A 154 -5.01 18.26 11.63
N GLU A 155 -6.08 18.36 12.43
CA GLU A 155 -6.41 19.56 13.20
C GLU A 155 -5.40 19.84 14.33
N ASN A 156 -4.62 18.84 14.75
CA ASN A 156 -3.60 19.00 15.79
C ASN A 156 -2.32 19.65 15.23
N ILE A 157 -2.27 20.98 15.29
CA ILE A 157 -1.16 21.77 14.77
C ILE A 157 0.18 21.45 15.45
N ALA A 158 0.13 21.18 16.76
CA ALA A 158 1.33 20.80 17.53
C ALA A 158 1.90 19.46 17.04
N LEU A 159 1.02 18.51 16.72
CA LEU A 159 1.40 17.21 16.16
C LEU A 159 2.06 17.36 14.80
N THR A 160 1.46 18.10 13.87
CA THR A 160 2.06 18.36 12.54
C THR A 160 3.40 19.07 12.66
N SER A 161 3.50 20.07 13.54
CA SER A 161 4.76 20.80 13.79
C SER A 161 5.86 19.88 14.34
N SER A 162 5.50 18.99 15.27
CA SER A 162 6.45 18.03 15.82
C SER A 162 6.88 16.96 14.80
N VAL A 163 6.00 16.55 13.89
CA VAL A 163 6.36 15.65 12.78
C VAL A 163 7.27 16.37 11.79
N LYS A 164 7.00 17.65 11.49
CA LYS A 164 7.86 18.49 10.66
C LYS A 164 9.28 18.58 11.21
N GLU A 165 9.42 18.78 12.52
CA GLU A 165 10.70 18.81 13.21
C GLU A 165 11.45 17.46 13.05
N LEU A 166 10.74 16.34 13.24
CA LEU A 166 11.31 14.99 13.13
C LEU A 166 11.97 14.75 11.78
N VAL A 167 11.35 15.22 10.69
CA VAL A 167 11.85 15.05 9.31
C VAL A 167 12.58 16.28 8.76
N SER A 168 12.81 17.32 9.58
CA SER A 168 13.42 18.60 9.14
C SER A 168 14.78 18.46 8.45
N HIS A 169 15.54 17.45 8.86
CA HIS A 169 16.88 17.12 8.38
C HIS A 169 16.91 16.33 7.07
N ILE A 170 15.75 15.94 6.54
CA ILE A 170 15.60 15.17 5.29
C ILE A 170 15.22 16.16 4.19
N SER A 171 15.91 16.12 3.04
CA SER A 171 15.56 16.98 1.90
C SER A 171 14.21 16.61 1.31
N ASP A 172 13.57 17.52 0.57
CA ASP A 172 12.28 17.23 -0.07
C ASP A 172 12.41 16.13 -1.13
N GLU A 173 13.54 16.06 -1.84
CA GLU A 173 13.84 15.02 -2.81
C GLU A 173 14.03 13.66 -2.12
N GLU A 174 14.81 13.60 -1.04
CA GLU A 174 15.06 12.37 -0.28
C GLU A 174 13.76 11.85 0.36
N LEU A 175 12.95 12.77 0.90
CA LEU A 175 11.65 12.44 1.46
C LEU A 175 10.69 11.93 0.37
N SER A 176 10.65 12.60 -0.78
CA SER A 176 9.85 12.16 -1.94
C SER A 176 10.25 10.75 -2.36
N LEU A 177 11.55 10.43 -2.41
CA LEU A 177 12.04 9.08 -2.71
C LEU A 177 11.60 8.05 -1.66
N TYR A 178 11.66 8.39 -0.37
CA TYR A 178 11.21 7.47 0.68
C TYR A 178 9.72 7.17 0.59
N LEU A 179 8.95 8.21 0.30
CA LEU A 179 7.51 8.13 0.11
C LEU A 179 7.18 7.34 -1.17
N GLU A 180 7.87 7.60 -2.29
CA GLU A 180 7.76 6.94 -3.61
C GLU A 180 8.14 5.47 -3.63
N GLN A 181 9.15 5.08 -2.86
CA GLN A 181 9.66 3.71 -2.89
C GLN A 181 9.03 2.84 -1.81
N TYR A 182 8.04 3.39 -1.08
CA TYR A 182 7.50 2.81 0.14
C TYR A 182 8.61 2.34 1.09
N SER A 183 9.72 3.09 1.11
CA SER A 183 10.88 2.77 1.92
C SER A 183 10.63 3.21 3.36
N GLN A 184 9.46 2.86 3.91
CA GLN A 184 9.07 3.11 5.28
C GLN A 184 10.17 2.65 6.23
N ASN A 185 10.81 1.51 5.95
CA ASN A 185 11.94 1.01 6.73
C ASN A 185 13.14 1.96 6.73
N ARG A 186 13.47 2.60 5.60
CA ARG A 186 14.58 3.58 5.53
C ARG A 186 14.22 4.88 6.23
N LEU A 187 13.00 5.38 6.03
CA LEU A 187 12.52 6.57 6.75
C LEU A 187 12.44 6.30 8.26
N ASN A 188 11.90 5.15 8.66
CA ASN A 188 11.85 4.69 10.04
C ASN A 188 13.25 4.57 10.65
N ALA A 189 14.23 4.04 9.90
CA ALA A 189 15.61 3.95 10.37
C ALA A 189 16.25 5.33 10.61
N ARG A 190 15.79 6.38 9.92
CA ARG A 190 16.29 7.76 10.07
C ARG A 190 15.62 8.50 11.23
N ILE A 191 14.32 8.28 11.43
CA ILE A 191 13.54 8.97 12.48
C ILE A 191 13.64 8.28 13.84
N LYS A 192 13.66 6.93 13.88
CA LYS A 192 13.58 6.16 15.13
C LYS A 192 14.68 6.49 16.13
N PRO A 193 15.95 6.67 15.72
CA PRO A 193 17.02 7.08 16.64
C PRO A 193 16.83 8.47 17.27
N LYS A 194 15.92 9.30 16.74
CA LYS A 194 15.66 10.67 17.18
C LYS A 194 14.47 10.78 18.13
N LEU A 195 13.79 9.67 18.40
CA LEU A 195 12.61 9.66 19.25
C LEU A 195 13.00 9.31 20.69
N SER A 196 12.77 10.25 21.61
CA SER A 196 12.73 9.97 23.05
C SER A 196 11.51 9.11 23.41
N GLU A 197 11.55 8.37 24.51
CA GLU A 197 10.41 7.58 25.01
C GLU A 197 9.12 8.40 25.20
N GLU A 198 9.24 9.64 25.67
CA GLU A 198 8.10 10.56 25.81
C GLU A 198 7.45 10.84 24.44
N LYS A 199 8.27 11.17 23.45
CA LYS A 199 7.83 11.42 22.07
C LYS A 199 7.24 10.17 21.40
N ILE A 200 7.75 8.98 21.71
CA ILE A 200 7.17 7.70 21.27
C ILE A 200 5.78 7.52 21.87
N THR A 201 5.64 7.69 23.18
CA THR A 201 4.37 7.58 23.90
C THR A 201 3.34 8.57 23.34
N TRP A 202 3.76 9.82 23.14
CA TRP A 202 2.92 10.87 22.59
C TRP A 202 2.49 10.55 21.14
N PHE A 203 3.40 10.15 20.27
CA PHE A 203 3.06 9.76 18.90
C PHE A 203 2.20 8.51 18.81
N ASN A 204 2.37 7.53 19.69
CA ASN A 204 1.48 6.37 19.76
C ASN A 204 0.06 6.79 20.18
N LYS A 205 -0.08 7.71 21.14
CA LYS A 205 -1.39 8.25 21.58
C LYS A 205 -2.18 8.86 20.41
N TYR A 206 -1.50 9.56 19.51
CA TYR A 206 -2.10 10.16 18.31
C TYR A 206 -1.97 9.31 17.05
N LYS A 207 -1.62 8.03 17.20
CA LYS A 207 -1.47 7.09 16.07
C LYS A 207 -0.50 7.58 14.98
N VAL A 208 0.47 8.46 15.26
CA VAL A 208 1.52 8.85 14.29
C VAL A 208 2.51 7.71 14.09
N LEU A 209 2.74 6.92 15.15
CA LEU A 209 3.47 5.67 15.09
C LEU A 209 2.50 4.51 15.29
N SER A 210 2.78 3.39 14.63
CA SER A 210 2.16 2.11 14.92
C SER A 210 2.68 1.54 16.23
N ARG A 211 2.02 0.49 16.74
CA ARG A 211 2.47 -0.25 17.94
C ARG A 211 3.91 -0.81 17.84
N TYR A 212 4.46 -0.87 16.62
CA TYR A 212 5.82 -1.34 16.35
C TYR A 212 6.85 -0.20 16.26
N GLY A 213 6.44 1.05 16.49
CA GLY A 213 7.29 2.24 16.43
C GLY A 213 7.66 2.65 15.00
N HIS A 214 6.91 2.19 14.00
CA HIS A 214 7.01 2.61 12.61
C HIS A 214 6.02 3.76 12.35
N LEU A 215 6.35 4.69 11.46
CA LEU A 215 5.35 5.67 10.97
C LEU A 215 4.10 4.95 10.49
N SER A 216 2.97 5.35 11.05
CA SER A 216 1.67 4.97 10.54
C SER A 216 1.32 5.82 9.32
N GLN A 217 0.20 5.51 8.69
CA GLN A 217 -0.37 6.36 7.64
C GLN A 217 -0.74 7.77 8.13
N ILE A 218 -1.31 7.92 9.33
CA ILE A 218 -1.53 9.24 9.94
C ILE A 218 -0.20 10.00 10.04
N GLY A 219 0.87 9.32 10.45
CA GLY A 219 2.22 9.90 10.45
C GLY A 219 2.67 10.37 9.07
N PHE A 220 2.44 9.57 8.03
CA PHE A 220 2.71 9.96 6.64
C PHE A 220 1.90 11.18 6.19
N TRP A 221 0.63 11.27 6.58
CA TRP A 221 -0.21 12.44 6.30
C TRP A 221 0.33 13.72 6.95
N HIS A 222 0.76 13.65 8.20
CA HIS A 222 1.41 14.78 8.85
C HIS A 222 2.72 15.19 8.16
N ILE A 223 3.52 14.24 7.67
CA ILE A 223 4.72 14.52 6.88
C ILE A 223 4.35 15.22 5.56
N ALA A 224 3.38 14.68 4.83
CA ALA A 224 2.95 15.22 3.54
C ALA A 224 2.44 16.66 3.66
N ILE A 225 1.64 16.94 4.70
CA ILE A 225 1.12 18.28 5.00
C ILE A 225 2.25 19.20 5.47
N ALA A 226 3.09 18.76 6.41
CA ALA A 226 4.20 19.55 6.94
C ALA A 226 5.19 20.02 5.85
N ARG A 227 5.34 19.24 4.78
CA ARG A 227 6.26 19.50 3.66
C ARG A 227 5.56 19.95 2.39
N ARG A 228 4.24 20.06 2.39
CA ARG A 228 3.41 20.44 1.23
C ARG A 228 3.75 19.60 -0.02
N ASN A 229 4.02 18.31 0.16
CA ASN A 229 4.50 17.44 -0.92
C ASN A 229 3.34 17.02 -1.85
N GLY A 230 2.98 17.87 -2.81
CA GLY A 230 1.83 17.66 -3.71
C GLY A 230 1.89 16.38 -4.55
N TYR A 231 3.09 15.84 -4.78
CA TYR A 231 3.28 14.60 -5.51
C TYR A 231 2.86 13.37 -4.67
N PHE A 232 3.10 13.38 -3.35
CA PHE A 232 2.61 12.33 -2.46
C PHE A 232 1.08 12.26 -2.46
N PHE A 233 0.40 13.41 -2.44
CA PHE A 233 -1.07 13.49 -2.50
C PHE A 233 -1.64 12.94 -3.82
N SER A 234 -0.98 13.22 -4.96
CA SER A 234 -1.46 12.76 -6.26
C SER A 234 -1.21 11.27 -6.49
N ARG A 235 -0.02 10.76 -6.11
CA ARG A 235 0.42 9.40 -6.41
C ARG A 235 -0.16 8.34 -5.48
N TYR A 236 -0.24 8.62 -4.17
CA TYR A 236 -0.52 7.56 -3.20
C TYR A 236 -1.98 7.38 -2.83
N PHE A 237 -2.84 8.35 -3.15
CA PHE A 237 -4.19 8.30 -2.61
C PHE A 237 -5.29 8.70 -3.60
N GLY A 238 -4.98 9.13 -4.84
CA GLY A 238 -6.02 9.58 -5.77
C GLY A 238 -6.78 10.83 -5.28
N ILE A 239 -6.25 11.53 -4.28
CA ILE A 239 -6.88 12.66 -3.61
C ILE A 239 -6.42 14.01 -4.20
N SER A 240 -6.11 14.06 -5.49
CA SER A 240 -5.88 15.33 -6.18
C SER A 240 -7.14 16.22 -6.20
N ASN A 241 -8.32 15.70 -5.81
CA ASN A 241 -9.59 16.41 -5.87
C ASN A 241 -10.43 16.47 -4.57
N ASN A 242 -9.92 16.08 -3.38
CA ASN A 242 -10.70 16.29 -2.14
C ASN A 242 -10.48 17.72 -1.60
N PRO A 243 -11.49 18.62 -1.65
CA PRO A 243 -11.34 20.01 -1.23
C PRO A 243 -11.02 20.17 0.26
N GLU A 244 -11.41 19.22 1.10
CA GLU A 244 -11.19 19.29 2.55
C GLU A 244 -9.71 19.14 2.92
N LEU A 245 -8.96 18.33 2.18
CA LEU A 245 -7.52 18.16 2.44
C LEU A 245 -6.70 19.40 2.09
N LYS A 246 -7.16 20.19 1.11
CA LYS A 246 -6.52 21.47 0.75
C LYS A 246 -6.55 22.46 1.91
N LYS A 247 -7.63 22.48 2.71
CA LYS A 247 -7.75 23.32 3.91
C LYS A 247 -6.62 23.05 4.90
N TYR A 248 -6.28 21.79 5.15
CA TYR A 248 -5.20 21.44 6.08
C TYR A 248 -3.82 21.85 5.56
N MET A 249 -3.58 21.75 4.26
CA MET A 249 -2.36 22.30 3.66
C MET A 249 -2.25 23.83 3.84
N ASP A 250 -3.37 24.53 3.75
CA ASP A 250 -3.44 25.98 3.91
C ASP A 250 -3.31 26.42 5.37
N MET A 251 -3.84 25.63 6.34
CA MET A 251 -3.66 25.87 7.78
C MET A 251 -2.20 25.88 8.23
N HIS A 252 -1.33 25.18 7.50
CA HIS A 252 0.10 25.08 7.80
C HIS A 252 0.98 25.97 6.92
N LYS A 253 0.40 26.94 6.19
CA LYS A 253 1.17 27.98 5.52
C LYS A 253 1.93 28.81 6.56
N PRO A 254 3.22 29.13 6.34
CA PRO A 254 3.87 30.18 7.11
C PRO A 254 3.01 31.44 6.98
N SER A 255 2.58 32.01 8.10
CA SER A 255 2.07 33.38 8.10
C SER A 255 3.17 34.25 7.51
N HIS A 256 2.95 34.80 6.32
CA HIS A 256 3.81 35.85 5.82
C HIS A 256 3.88 36.91 6.92
N PRO A 257 5.08 37.39 7.30
CA PRO A 257 5.15 38.65 8.02
C PRO A 257 4.49 39.66 7.07
N SER A 258 3.32 40.15 7.46
CA SER A 258 2.76 41.37 6.88
C SER A 258 3.88 42.40 6.90
N GLY A 259 4.20 42.93 5.72
CA GLY A 259 5.39 43.72 5.49
C GLY A 259 5.64 44.80 6.54
N GLN A 260 6.92 44.97 6.86
CA GLN A 260 7.49 46.25 7.24
C GLN A 260 8.41 46.70 6.10
#